data_AF-A0A7W0QE68-F1
#
_entry.id   AF-A0A7W0QE68-F1
#
_cell.length_a   1.000
_cell.length_b   1.000
_cell.length_c   1.000
_cell.angle_alpha   90.00
_cell.angle_beta   90.00
_cell.angle_gamma   90.00
#
_symmetry.space_group_name_H-M   'P 1'
#
loop_
_entity.id
_entity.type
_entity.pdbx_description
1 polymer ?
#
loop_
_entity_poly.entity_id
_entity_poly.type
_entity_poly.pdbx_seq_one_letter_code
_entity_poly.pdbx_strand_id
1 'polypeptide(L)'
;MLRIRVTDARMMALQRQGRIGFYGEAVGQEAAVVGSAAVSEPQDWIVPALREAGVGLYRGMTTDSYIAQIYGNAADPTKGRQMPCHPCDREHQYVVMSSCVSTQIPHAVGIAMAMKIAGDRGKVCFGYMGDGGTSEGDFHVAVNFAGVSKAPCVLICQNNQWAISTPGTLQTAAETIALKGVGYGVEAIRADGNDVLAVYHAVAYAADKARRGDGPTFVELLTYRVSAHTSSDDPSRYRDESVTEIWRGQRDPIRRLETYLVKRGWLAAGEREAIAEQIEADVRDAIARQEAIAPPALETLIEDVFEEPTWLLREQLAAIADGPRVKSPHHR
;
A
#
# COMPACT_ATOMS: atom_id res chain seq x y z
N MET A 1 3.13 13.06 -1.47
CA MET A 1 3.77 12.72 -0.18
C MET A 1 3.03 13.38 1.00
N LEU A 2 2.86 14.71 1.02
CA LEU A 2 2.10 15.41 2.08
C LEU A 2 0.70 14.82 2.33
N ARG A 3 -0.04 14.47 1.28
CA ARG A 3 -1.37 13.84 1.40
C ARG A 3 -1.34 12.56 2.24
N ILE A 4 -0.37 11.68 2.01
CA ILE A 4 -0.18 10.46 2.80
C ILE A 4 0.04 10.81 4.28
N ARG A 5 1.00 11.71 4.57
CA ARG A 5 1.32 12.14 5.94
C ARG A 5 0.12 12.72 6.69
N VAL A 6 -0.66 13.57 6.03
CA VAL A 6 -1.84 14.22 6.61
C VAL A 6 -2.95 13.20 6.84
N THR A 7 -3.25 12.35 5.84
CA THR A 7 -4.27 11.31 5.97
C THR A 7 -3.90 10.34 7.09
N ASP A 8 -2.65 9.90 7.18
CA ASP A 8 -2.17 9.01 8.24
C ASP A 8 -2.40 9.60 9.63
N ALA A 9 -1.98 10.85 9.84
CA ALA A 9 -2.18 11.54 11.11
C ALA A 9 -3.66 11.64 11.50
N ARG A 10 -4.54 11.93 10.53
CA ARG A 10 -5.99 12.04 10.77
C ARG A 10 -6.61 10.69 11.07
N MET A 11 -6.32 9.65 10.29
CA MET A 11 -6.89 8.32 10.50
C MET A 11 -6.42 7.72 11.83
N MET A 12 -5.15 7.87 12.19
CA MET A 12 -4.66 7.46 13.51
C MET A 12 -5.36 8.17 14.66
N ALA A 13 -5.64 9.48 14.52
CA ALA A 13 -6.39 10.21 15.53
C ALA A 13 -7.83 9.66 15.66
N LEU A 14 -8.48 9.32 14.54
CA LEU A 14 -9.81 8.69 14.54
C LEU A 14 -9.79 7.30 15.19
N GLN A 15 -8.75 6.52 14.93
CA GLN A 15 -8.58 5.20 15.54
C GLN A 15 -8.46 5.31 17.06
N ARG A 16 -7.67 6.27 17.56
CA ARG A 16 -7.54 6.55 19.01
C ARG A 16 -8.83 7.04 19.65
N GLN A 17 -9.72 7.65 18.88
CA GLN A 17 -11.07 8.05 19.32
C GLN A 17 -12.07 6.89 19.28
N GLY A 18 -11.67 5.71 18.78
CA GLY A 18 -12.57 4.56 18.59
C GLY A 18 -13.54 4.71 17.43
N ARG A 19 -13.33 5.68 16.53
CA ARG A 19 -14.21 5.96 15.38
C ARG A 19 -13.94 5.04 14.19
N ILE A 20 -12.75 4.44 14.13
CA ILE A 20 -12.38 3.42 13.15
C ILE A 20 -11.66 2.28 13.86
N GLY A 21 -11.75 1.05 13.33
CA GLY A 21 -11.27 -0.15 14.03
C GLY A 21 -9.74 -0.36 14.01
N PHE A 22 -9.07 0.09 12.95
CA PHE A 22 -7.66 -0.20 12.70
C PHE A 22 -7.06 0.86 11.78
N TYR A 23 -5.74 1.10 11.89
CA TYR A 23 -5.01 1.84 10.87
C TYR A 23 -3.52 1.49 10.83
N GLY A 24 -2.92 1.53 9.64
CA GLY A 24 -1.50 1.33 9.40
C GLY A 24 -0.88 2.52 8.64
N GLU A 25 0.03 3.24 9.30
CA GLU A 25 0.66 4.45 8.73
C GLU A 25 1.83 4.14 7.79
N ALA A 26 2.05 4.97 6.77
CA ALA A 26 3.22 4.93 5.91
C ALA A 26 4.26 6.02 6.26
N VAL A 27 4.23 6.57 7.48
CA VAL A 27 5.16 7.63 7.92
C VAL A 27 6.62 7.17 7.80
N GLY A 28 7.40 7.95 7.04
CA GLY A 28 8.81 7.68 6.73
C GLY A 28 9.02 6.93 5.41
N GLN A 29 7.95 6.42 4.79
CA GLN A 29 7.96 5.61 3.56
C GLN A 29 7.32 6.34 2.36
N GLU A 30 6.97 7.63 2.51
CA GLU A 30 6.17 8.36 1.52
C GLU A 30 6.89 8.52 0.17
N ALA A 31 8.23 8.65 0.19
CA ALA A 31 9.03 8.75 -1.04
C ALA A 31 9.05 7.42 -1.80
N ALA A 32 9.16 6.28 -1.12
CA ALA A 32 9.10 4.96 -1.74
C ALA A 32 7.73 4.72 -2.40
N VAL A 33 6.65 5.09 -1.71
CA VAL A 33 5.27 5.01 -2.23
C VAL A 33 5.08 5.93 -3.44
N VAL A 34 5.34 7.23 -3.30
CA VAL A 34 5.04 8.20 -4.37
C VAL A 34 6.02 8.14 -5.52
N GLY A 35 7.31 7.92 -5.24
CA GLY A 35 8.34 7.82 -6.27
C GLY A 35 8.12 6.61 -7.18
N SER A 36 7.67 5.47 -6.63
CA SER A 36 7.33 4.30 -7.44
C SER A 36 6.01 4.50 -8.20
N ALA A 37 4.99 5.08 -7.56
CA ALA A 37 3.71 5.38 -8.21
C ALA A 37 3.87 6.32 -9.43
N ALA A 38 4.77 7.31 -9.34
CA ALA A 38 5.03 8.27 -10.40
C ALA A 38 5.60 7.68 -11.71
N VAL A 39 6.07 6.43 -11.68
CA VAL A 39 6.55 5.71 -12.86
C VAL A 39 5.42 4.99 -13.61
N SER A 40 4.35 4.63 -12.91
CA SER A 40 3.28 3.83 -13.48
C SER A 40 2.40 4.63 -14.44
N GLU A 41 1.92 3.96 -15.50
CA GLU A 41 1.04 4.51 -16.56
C GLU A 41 -0.37 3.94 -16.45
N PRO A 42 -1.44 4.62 -16.93
CA PRO A 42 -2.83 4.23 -16.69
C PRO A 42 -3.16 2.76 -16.90
N GLN A 43 -2.50 2.12 -17.88
CA GLN A 43 -2.68 0.71 -18.24
C GLN A 43 -1.93 -0.31 -17.36
N ASP A 44 -1.06 0.15 -16.46
CA ASP A 44 -0.30 -0.71 -15.55
C ASP A 44 -1.15 -1.19 -14.37
N TRP A 45 -0.80 -2.35 -13.84
CA TRP A 45 -1.44 -2.91 -12.66
C TRP A 45 -0.63 -2.65 -11.41
N ILE A 46 -1.34 -2.31 -10.33
CA ILE A 46 -0.78 -2.14 -9.00
C ILE A 46 -1.30 -3.26 -8.10
N VAL A 47 -0.38 -4.06 -7.57
CA VAL A 47 -0.66 -5.12 -6.61
C VAL A 47 -0.04 -4.74 -5.26
N PRO A 48 -0.81 -4.14 -4.36
CA PRO A 48 -0.29 -3.44 -3.18
C PRO A 48 0.00 -4.41 -2.02
N ALA A 49 0.73 -3.91 -1.02
CA ALA A 49 0.70 -4.44 0.34
C ALA A 49 -0.05 -3.44 1.26
N LEU A 50 0.19 -3.54 2.58
CA LEU A 50 -0.54 -2.77 3.58
C LEU A 50 -0.35 -1.24 3.49
N ARG A 51 0.80 -0.75 3.00
CA ARG A 51 1.18 0.68 3.12
C ARG A 51 1.14 1.42 1.79
N GLU A 52 0.58 0.80 0.76
CA GLU A 52 0.60 1.30 -0.62
C GLU A 52 -0.69 2.00 -1.04
N ALA A 53 -1.60 2.32 -0.10
CA ALA A 53 -2.78 3.13 -0.41
C ALA A 53 -2.42 4.48 -1.07
N GLY A 54 -1.26 5.04 -0.72
CA GLY A 54 -0.73 6.24 -1.38
C GLY A 54 -0.39 6.06 -2.87
N VAL A 55 -0.10 4.85 -3.34
CA VAL A 55 0.02 4.54 -4.78
C VAL A 55 -1.36 4.66 -5.44
N GLY A 56 -2.39 4.07 -4.82
CA GLY A 56 -3.77 4.21 -5.31
C GLY A 56 -4.21 5.67 -5.40
N LEU A 57 -3.98 6.46 -4.34
CA LEU A 57 -4.30 7.90 -4.31
C LEU A 57 -3.55 8.69 -5.39
N TYR A 58 -2.29 8.33 -5.68
CA TYR A 58 -1.53 8.94 -6.77
C TYR A 58 -2.14 8.61 -8.14
N ARG A 59 -2.73 7.41 -8.27
CA ARG A 59 -3.28 6.86 -9.50
C ARG A 59 -4.69 7.30 -9.86
N GLY A 60 -5.38 8.00 -8.96
CA GLY A 60 -6.74 8.48 -9.17
C GLY A 60 -7.76 7.92 -8.19
N MET A 61 -7.38 6.97 -7.32
CA MET A 61 -8.25 6.54 -6.21
C MET A 61 -8.61 7.76 -5.37
N THR A 62 -9.91 7.98 -5.19
CA THR A 62 -10.37 9.18 -4.51
C THR A 62 -10.12 9.09 -3.00
N THR A 63 -9.92 10.24 -2.35
CA THR A 63 -9.79 10.30 -0.89
C THR A 63 -11.09 9.83 -0.22
N ASP A 64 -12.25 10.11 -0.83
CA ASP A 64 -13.55 9.60 -0.39
C ASP A 64 -13.61 8.07 -0.42
N SER A 65 -13.23 7.43 -1.54
CA SER A 65 -13.25 5.97 -1.65
C SER A 65 -12.30 5.30 -0.65
N TYR A 66 -11.09 5.86 -0.47
CA TYR A 66 -10.16 5.35 0.54
C TYR A 66 -10.73 5.46 1.95
N ILE A 67 -11.27 6.64 2.33
CA ILE A 67 -11.84 6.84 3.68
C ILE A 67 -13.11 6.00 3.88
N ALA A 68 -13.94 5.83 2.85
CA ALA A 68 -15.10 4.95 2.88
C ALA A 68 -14.69 3.51 3.27
N GLN A 69 -13.58 3.01 2.68
CA GLN A 69 -13.00 1.72 3.03
C GLN A 69 -12.48 1.67 4.47
N ILE A 70 -11.85 2.75 4.95
CA ILE A 70 -11.40 2.82 6.35
C ILE A 70 -12.58 2.76 7.33
N TYR A 71 -13.72 3.36 7.00
CA TYR A 71 -14.94 3.28 7.81
C TYR A 71 -15.70 1.97 7.62
N GLY A 72 -15.57 1.31 6.47
CA GLY A 72 -16.39 0.16 6.07
C GLY A 72 -17.87 0.53 5.88
N ASN A 73 -18.15 1.75 5.40
CA ASN A 73 -19.52 2.24 5.18
C ASN A 73 -20.08 1.74 3.83
N ALA A 74 -21.33 2.10 3.49
CA ALA A 74 -21.97 1.66 2.25
C ALA A 74 -21.32 2.19 0.94
N ALA A 75 -20.43 3.19 1.03
CA ALA A 75 -19.65 3.71 -0.10
C ALA A 75 -18.28 3.01 -0.25
N ASP A 76 -17.92 2.11 0.66
CA ASP A 76 -16.72 1.29 0.56
C ASP A 76 -16.79 0.39 -0.69
N PRO A 77 -15.81 0.47 -1.62
CA PRO A 77 -15.78 -0.40 -2.79
C PRO A 77 -15.64 -1.90 -2.45
N THR A 78 -15.18 -2.23 -1.24
CA THR A 78 -15.15 -3.60 -0.70
C THR A 78 -16.41 -4.00 0.07
N LYS A 79 -17.43 -3.12 0.09
CA LYS A 79 -18.73 -3.31 0.75
C LYS A 79 -18.61 -3.56 2.27
N GLY A 80 -17.63 -2.97 2.94
CA GLY A 80 -17.39 -3.12 4.38
C GLY A 80 -16.94 -4.53 4.80
N ARG A 81 -16.50 -5.37 3.85
CA ARG A 81 -16.16 -6.78 4.12
C ARG A 81 -14.73 -6.96 4.62
N GLN A 82 -13.85 -6.03 4.28
CA GLN A 82 -12.46 -6.07 4.69
C GLN A 82 -12.23 -5.15 5.90
N MET A 83 -11.20 -5.46 6.69
CA MET A 83 -10.75 -4.56 7.73
C MET A 83 -10.17 -3.27 7.12
N PRO A 84 -10.05 -2.17 7.89
CA PRO A 84 -9.43 -0.94 7.39
C PRO A 84 -8.03 -1.17 6.78
N CYS A 85 -7.63 -0.28 5.87
CA CYS A 85 -6.38 -0.35 5.09
C CYS A 85 -6.35 -1.48 4.05
N HIS A 86 -7.52 -1.91 3.55
CA HIS A 86 -7.67 -2.89 2.48
C HIS A 86 -8.36 -2.29 1.23
N PRO A 87 -7.88 -1.15 0.69
CA PRO A 87 -8.53 -0.52 -0.44
C PRO A 87 -8.45 -1.36 -1.72
N CYS A 88 -9.36 -1.07 -2.64
CA CYS A 88 -9.32 -1.53 -4.02
C CYS A 88 -9.77 -0.42 -4.95
N ASP A 89 -9.32 -0.45 -6.19
CA ASP A 89 -9.81 0.46 -7.23
C ASP A 89 -9.66 -0.19 -8.61
N ARG A 90 -10.79 -0.68 -9.12
CA ARG A 90 -10.81 -1.39 -10.41
C ARG A 90 -10.55 -0.46 -11.58
N GLU A 91 -11.03 0.79 -11.51
CA GLU A 91 -10.89 1.78 -12.59
C GLU A 91 -9.41 2.11 -12.82
N HIS A 92 -8.64 2.20 -11.73
CA HIS A 92 -7.21 2.53 -11.78
C HIS A 92 -6.29 1.31 -11.69
N GLN A 93 -6.82 0.10 -11.91
CA GLN A 93 -6.09 -1.17 -11.90
C GLN A 93 -5.30 -1.42 -10.60
N TYR A 94 -5.86 -0.98 -9.48
CA TYR A 94 -5.34 -1.23 -8.14
C TYR A 94 -6.07 -2.44 -7.53
N VAL A 95 -5.35 -3.56 -7.44
CA VAL A 95 -5.88 -4.81 -6.91
C VAL A 95 -6.21 -4.66 -5.43
N VAL A 96 -7.31 -5.29 -4.99
CA VAL A 96 -7.70 -5.32 -3.58
C VAL A 96 -6.55 -5.86 -2.71
N MET A 97 -6.25 -5.14 -1.64
CA MET A 97 -5.23 -5.57 -0.67
C MET A 97 -5.76 -6.75 0.16
N SER A 98 -4.88 -7.71 0.46
CA SER A 98 -5.13 -8.86 1.34
C SER A 98 -4.21 -8.83 2.57
N SER A 99 -4.72 -9.26 3.72
CA SER A 99 -3.93 -9.38 4.96
C SER A 99 -2.81 -10.42 4.87
N CYS A 100 -2.97 -11.44 4.03
CA CYS A 100 -2.01 -12.54 3.94
C CYS A 100 -0.70 -12.09 3.28
N VAL A 101 0.38 -12.08 4.06
CA VAL A 101 1.68 -11.54 3.65
C VAL A 101 2.19 -12.25 2.40
N SER A 102 2.63 -11.47 1.41
CA SER A 102 3.24 -11.91 0.14
C SER A 102 2.38 -12.74 -0.81
N THR A 103 1.18 -13.16 -0.44
CA THR A 103 0.25 -13.90 -1.31
C THR A 103 -0.07 -13.16 -2.62
N GLN A 104 0.01 -11.83 -2.61
CA GLN A 104 -0.20 -10.97 -3.76
C GLN A 104 0.95 -11.02 -4.77
N ILE A 105 2.16 -11.44 -4.40
CA ILE A 105 3.33 -11.40 -5.29
C ILE A 105 3.21 -12.43 -6.43
N PRO A 106 2.83 -13.70 -6.19
CA PRO A 106 2.47 -14.61 -7.27
C PRO A 106 1.36 -14.06 -8.18
N HIS A 107 0.37 -13.36 -7.64
CA HIS A 107 -0.68 -12.71 -8.44
C HIS A 107 -0.15 -11.60 -9.33
N ALA A 108 0.76 -10.75 -8.83
CA ALA A 108 1.42 -9.72 -9.64
C ALA A 108 2.19 -10.32 -10.82
N VAL A 109 2.93 -11.41 -10.58
CA VAL A 109 3.65 -12.12 -11.63
C VAL A 109 2.68 -12.77 -12.62
N GLY A 110 1.60 -13.40 -12.14
CA GLY A 110 0.55 -13.98 -12.98
C GLY A 110 -0.15 -12.97 -13.88
N ILE A 111 -0.49 -11.79 -13.34
CA ILE A 111 -1.05 -10.67 -14.11
C ILE A 111 -0.08 -10.24 -15.21
N ALA A 112 1.21 -10.07 -14.89
CA ALA A 112 2.23 -9.72 -15.88
C ALA A 112 2.40 -10.80 -16.95
N MET A 113 2.38 -12.08 -16.57
CA MET A 113 2.39 -13.19 -17.52
C MET A 113 1.16 -13.17 -18.43
N ALA A 114 -0.03 -12.89 -17.89
CA ALA A 114 -1.26 -12.77 -18.66
C ALA A 114 -1.18 -11.62 -19.68
N MET A 115 -0.66 -10.44 -19.30
CA MET A 115 -0.40 -9.34 -20.25
C MET A 115 0.49 -9.80 -21.41
N LYS A 116 1.58 -10.49 -21.09
CA LYS A 116 2.53 -10.99 -22.09
C LYS A 116 1.89 -12.00 -23.03
N ILE A 117 1.09 -12.94 -22.51
CA ILE A 117 0.38 -13.95 -23.29
C ILE A 117 -0.68 -13.29 -24.19
N ALA A 118 -1.39 -12.29 -23.68
CA ALA A 118 -2.39 -11.53 -24.44
C ALA A 118 -1.77 -10.63 -25.52
N GLY A 119 -0.44 -10.45 -25.54
CA GLY A 119 0.23 -9.54 -26.46
C GLY A 119 0.13 -8.06 -26.07
N ASP A 120 -0.23 -7.76 -24.82
CA ASP A 120 -0.33 -6.42 -24.24
C ASP A 120 1.07 -5.83 -23.97
N ARG A 121 1.80 -5.54 -25.03
CA ARG A 121 3.15 -4.96 -24.95
C ARG A 121 3.09 -3.57 -24.33
N GLY A 122 4.14 -3.23 -23.59
CA GLY A 122 4.25 -1.92 -22.94
C GLY A 122 3.45 -1.76 -21.65
N LYS A 123 2.76 -2.81 -21.15
CA LYS A 123 2.15 -2.82 -19.80
C LYS A 123 3.09 -3.46 -18.78
N VAL A 124 3.01 -2.99 -17.54
CA VAL A 124 3.79 -3.52 -16.41
C VAL A 124 2.85 -3.82 -15.24
N CYS A 125 3.17 -4.87 -14.48
CA CYS A 125 2.59 -5.09 -13.15
C CYS A 125 3.59 -4.73 -12.06
N PHE A 126 3.21 -3.82 -11.16
CA PHE A 126 3.99 -3.46 -9.97
C PHE A 126 3.47 -4.27 -8.77
N GLY A 127 4.33 -5.10 -8.19
CA GLY A 127 4.00 -5.91 -7.02
C GLY A 127 4.76 -5.44 -5.79
N TYR A 128 4.06 -5.05 -4.73
CA TYR A 128 4.65 -4.46 -3.53
C TYR A 128 4.69 -5.43 -2.35
N MET A 129 5.77 -5.39 -1.57
CA MET A 129 5.93 -6.14 -0.32
C MET A 129 6.82 -5.37 0.68
N GLY A 130 6.79 -5.78 1.95
CA GLY A 130 7.79 -5.36 2.94
C GLY A 130 8.95 -6.35 3.02
N ASP A 131 10.02 -5.97 3.74
CA ASP A 131 11.17 -6.84 4.03
C ASP A 131 10.75 -8.17 4.66
N GLY A 132 9.78 -8.13 5.58
CA GLY A 132 9.18 -9.32 6.19
C GLY A 132 8.62 -10.32 5.16
N GLY A 133 7.95 -9.80 4.13
CA GLY A 133 7.33 -10.61 3.10
C GLY A 133 8.33 -11.39 2.24
N THR A 134 9.60 -10.99 2.21
CA THR A 134 10.66 -11.68 1.46
C THR A 134 11.14 -12.98 2.12
N SER A 135 10.56 -13.34 3.26
CA SER A 135 10.76 -14.62 3.94
C SER A 135 9.60 -15.59 3.73
N GLU A 136 8.50 -15.17 3.09
CA GLU A 136 7.38 -16.05 2.76
C GLU A 136 7.70 -16.94 1.55
N GLY A 137 7.12 -18.14 1.53
CA GLY A 137 7.29 -19.09 0.42
C GLY A 137 6.79 -18.53 -0.92
N ASP A 138 5.74 -17.73 -0.89
CA ASP A 138 5.16 -17.10 -2.09
C ASP A 138 6.12 -16.13 -2.77
N PHE A 139 7.01 -15.45 -2.01
CA PHE A 139 8.07 -14.64 -2.59
C PHE A 139 9.04 -15.51 -3.41
N HIS A 140 9.49 -16.64 -2.86
CA HIS A 140 10.37 -17.56 -3.57
C HIS A 140 9.74 -18.05 -4.88
N VAL A 141 8.49 -18.51 -4.82
CA VAL A 141 7.77 -19.01 -6.00
C VAL A 141 7.62 -17.91 -7.05
N ALA A 142 7.19 -16.72 -6.64
CA ALA A 142 6.90 -15.64 -7.57
C ALA A 142 8.15 -15.11 -8.28
N VAL A 143 9.25 -14.86 -7.56
CA VAL A 143 10.48 -14.33 -8.18
C VAL A 143 11.08 -15.35 -9.15
N ASN A 144 11.05 -16.64 -8.81
CA ASN A 144 11.47 -17.71 -9.73
C ASN A 144 10.60 -17.74 -11.00
N PHE A 145 9.28 -17.70 -10.87
CA PHE A 145 8.37 -17.67 -12.03
C PHE A 145 8.55 -16.41 -12.88
N ALA A 146 8.75 -15.25 -12.26
CA ALA A 146 8.98 -14.00 -12.96
C ALA A 146 10.24 -14.08 -13.83
N GLY A 147 11.34 -14.61 -13.29
CA GLY A 147 12.60 -14.80 -14.00
C GLY A 147 12.46 -15.75 -15.20
N VAL A 148 11.92 -16.96 -14.96
CA VAL A 148 11.75 -17.99 -16.02
C VAL A 148 10.82 -17.51 -17.13
N SER A 149 9.69 -16.90 -16.76
CA SER A 149 8.70 -16.43 -17.74
C SER A 149 9.10 -15.11 -18.42
N LYS A 150 10.15 -14.44 -17.94
CA LYS A 150 10.47 -13.04 -18.27
C LYS A 150 9.20 -12.18 -18.21
N ALA A 151 8.51 -12.24 -17.08
CA ALA A 151 7.27 -11.50 -16.86
C ALA A 151 7.56 -9.98 -16.87
N PRO A 152 6.71 -9.15 -17.51
CA PRO A 152 6.84 -7.70 -17.49
C PRO A 152 6.35 -7.13 -16.14
N CYS A 153 7.09 -7.41 -15.06
CA CYS A 153 6.76 -6.93 -13.72
C CYS A 153 7.95 -6.26 -13.02
N VAL A 154 7.64 -5.32 -12.13
CA VAL A 154 8.58 -4.76 -11.17
C VAL A 154 8.14 -5.18 -9.78
N LEU A 155 8.99 -5.94 -9.10
CA LEU A 155 8.72 -6.41 -7.74
C LEU A 155 9.43 -5.47 -6.78
N ILE A 156 8.67 -4.75 -5.95
CA ILE A 156 9.17 -3.68 -5.10
C ILE A 156 9.09 -4.11 -3.63
N CYS A 157 10.23 -4.14 -2.96
CA CYS A 157 10.31 -4.33 -1.53
C CYS A 157 10.55 -2.99 -0.83
N GLN A 158 9.60 -2.53 -0.03
CA GLN A 158 9.82 -1.46 0.94
C GLN A 158 10.50 -2.04 2.18
N ASN A 159 11.83 -2.05 2.18
CA ASN A 159 12.62 -2.51 3.32
C ASN A 159 12.64 -1.42 4.39
N ASN A 160 11.73 -1.53 5.36
CA ASN A 160 11.56 -0.52 6.41
C ASN A 160 12.22 -0.91 7.74
N GLN A 161 13.08 -1.93 7.68
CA GLN A 161 13.91 -2.51 8.74
C GLN A 161 13.17 -3.40 9.74
N TRP A 162 11.84 -3.53 9.66
CA TRP A 162 11.02 -4.16 10.69
C TRP A 162 9.79 -4.91 10.15
N ALA A 163 9.73 -6.23 10.43
CA ALA A 163 8.51 -7.03 10.32
C ALA A 163 7.81 -7.11 11.69
N ILE A 164 6.83 -6.22 11.93
CA ILE A 164 6.22 -5.99 13.26
C ILE A 164 7.31 -5.60 14.27
N SER A 165 7.77 -6.55 15.09
CA SER A 165 8.83 -6.41 16.09
C SER A 165 10.14 -7.11 15.69
N THR A 166 10.14 -7.87 14.59
CA THR A 166 11.32 -8.60 14.12
C THR A 166 12.20 -7.65 13.31
N PRO A 167 13.44 -7.35 13.77
CA PRO A 167 14.38 -6.53 13.01
C PRO A 167 14.91 -7.29 11.79
N GLY A 168 15.34 -6.55 10.76
CA GLY A 168 15.91 -7.13 9.54
C GLY A 168 17.03 -8.15 9.76
N THR A 169 17.84 -7.99 10.82
CA THR A 169 18.93 -8.91 11.19
C THR A 169 18.44 -10.28 11.67
N LEU A 170 17.20 -10.38 12.15
CA LEU A 170 16.54 -11.65 12.49
C LEU A 170 15.62 -12.13 11.35
N GLN A 171 15.31 -11.28 10.39
CA GLN A 171 14.43 -11.61 9.27
C GLN A 171 15.11 -12.46 8.21
N THR A 172 16.38 -12.15 7.89
CA THR A 172 17.13 -12.87 6.87
C THR A 172 18.64 -12.71 7.04
N ALA A 173 19.40 -13.72 6.60
CA ALA A 173 20.87 -13.69 6.58
C ALA A 173 21.45 -13.05 5.30
N ALA A 174 20.61 -12.70 4.32
CA ALA A 174 21.06 -12.01 3.12
C ALA A 174 21.60 -10.62 3.49
N GLU A 175 22.77 -10.24 2.97
CA GLU A 175 23.40 -8.94 3.25
C GLU A 175 22.51 -7.76 2.85
N THR A 176 21.75 -7.91 1.77
CA THR A 176 20.69 -7.00 1.36
C THR A 176 19.49 -7.78 0.87
N ILE A 177 18.31 -7.16 0.89
CA ILE A 177 17.11 -7.80 0.33
C ILE A 177 17.28 -7.95 -1.19
N ALA A 178 17.81 -6.94 -1.88
CA ALA A 178 18.04 -6.97 -3.33
C ALA A 178 18.80 -8.23 -3.80
N LEU A 179 19.81 -8.69 -3.05
CA LEU A 179 20.58 -9.90 -3.40
C LEU A 179 19.72 -11.17 -3.51
N LYS A 180 18.57 -11.24 -2.85
CA LYS A 180 17.62 -12.35 -3.01
C LYS A 180 17.15 -12.47 -4.46
N GLY A 181 16.94 -11.36 -5.16
CA GLY A 181 16.53 -11.37 -6.57
C GLY A 181 17.58 -12.00 -7.49
N VAL A 182 18.86 -11.67 -7.24
CA VAL A 182 20.00 -12.19 -8.01
C VAL A 182 20.06 -13.73 -7.95
N GLY A 183 19.72 -14.32 -6.80
CA GLY A 183 19.67 -15.77 -6.62
C GLY A 183 18.71 -16.51 -7.57
N TYR A 184 17.74 -15.80 -8.14
CA TYR A 184 16.77 -16.33 -9.12
C TYR A 184 17.08 -15.89 -10.56
N GLY A 185 18.24 -15.28 -10.82
CA GLY A 185 18.56 -14.70 -12.12
C GLY A 185 17.70 -13.48 -12.47
N VAL A 186 17.05 -12.85 -11.48
CA VAL A 186 16.31 -11.60 -11.63
C VAL A 186 17.24 -10.45 -11.28
N GLU A 187 17.34 -9.47 -12.18
CA GLU A 187 18.12 -8.26 -11.91
C GLU A 187 17.58 -7.56 -10.67
N ALA A 188 18.50 -7.08 -9.83
CA ALA A 188 18.14 -6.46 -8.56
C ALA A 188 18.75 -5.07 -8.42
N ILE A 189 17.96 -4.13 -7.93
CA ILE A 189 18.37 -2.74 -7.65
C ILE A 189 18.08 -2.45 -6.19
N ARG A 190 19.02 -1.76 -5.53
CA ARG A 190 18.80 -1.20 -4.20
C ARG A 190 18.91 0.32 -4.29
N ALA A 191 17.89 1.02 -3.81
CA ALA A 191 17.84 2.48 -3.81
C ALA A 191 17.49 3.01 -2.41
N ASP A 192 17.85 4.28 -2.16
CA ASP A 192 17.44 5.02 -0.98
C ASP A 192 15.93 5.32 -1.09
N GLY A 193 15.12 4.61 -0.28
CA GLY A 193 13.67 4.74 -0.26
C GLY A 193 13.16 6.07 0.30
N ASN A 194 14.03 6.88 0.91
CA ASN A 194 13.70 8.22 1.40
C ASN A 194 14.14 9.32 0.41
N ASP A 195 14.71 8.96 -0.74
CA ASP A 195 14.95 9.86 -1.87
C ASP A 195 13.94 9.57 -2.99
N VAL A 196 12.93 10.42 -3.13
CA VAL A 196 11.89 10.23 -4.15
C VAL A 196 12.44 10.21 -5.58
N LEU A 197 13.55 10.92 -5.85
CA LEU A 197 14.17 10.93 -7.18
C LEU A 197 14.94 9.64 -7.43
N ALA A 198 15.65 9.13 -6.42
CA ALA A 198 16.33 7.83 -6.52
C ALA A 198 15.32 6.69 -6.71
N VAL A 199 14.22 6.72 -5.96
CA VAL A 199 13.10 5.78 -6.11
C VAL A 199 12.56 5.86 -7.54
N TYR A 200 12.22 7.06 -8.02
CA TYR A 200 11.69 7.26 -9.37
C TYR A 200 12.62 6.69 -10.43
N HIS A 201 13.91 7.00 -10.39
CA HIS A 201 14.86 6.52 -11.40
C HIS A 201 15.08 5.00 -11.33
N ALA A 202 15.18 4.42 -10.14
CA ALA A 202 15.34 2.96 -9.99
C ALA A 202 14.12 2.21 -10.53
N VAL A 203 12.91 2.69 -10.20
CA VAL A 203 11.66 2.06 -10.64
C VAL A 203 11.39 2.35 -12.13
N ALA A 204 11.73 3.53 -12.65
CA ALA A 204 11.61 3.88 -14.08
C ALA A 204 12.47 2.98 -14.94
N TYR A 205 13.74 2.80 -14.58
CA TYR A 205 14.62 1.86 -15.27
C TYR A 205 14.05 0.44 -15.27
N ALA A 206 13.55 -0.03 -14.13
CA ALA A 206 12.94 -1.35 -14.00
C ALA A 206 11.67 -1.50 -14.85
N ALA A 207 10.81 -0.48 -14.86
CA ALA A 207 9.58 -0.46 -15.64
C ALA A 207 9.87 -0.41 -17.14
N ASP A 208 10.78 0.46 -17.59
CA ASP A 208 11.17 0.56 -19.00
C ASP A 208 11.72 -0.77 -19.52
N LYS A 209 12.53 -1.46 -18.72
CA LYS A 209 13.03 -2.81 -19.03
C LYS A 209 11.88 -3.81 -19.15
N ALA A 210 10.96 -3.84 -18.17
CA ALA A 210 9.80 -4.71 -18.21
C ALA A 210 8.90 -4.44 -19.43
N ARG A 211 8.65 -3.16 -19.77
CA ARG A 211 7.84 -2.74 -20.94
C ARG A 211 8.41 -3.23 -22.27
N ARG A 212 9.73 -3.25 -22.42
CA ARG A 212 10.42 -3.78 -23.62
C ARG A 212 10.41 -5.31 -23.70
N GLY A 213 9.97 -6.01 -22.66
CA GLY A 213 9.96 -7.46 -22.59
C GLY A 213 11.30 -8.07 -22.17
N ASP A 214 12.21 -7.25 -21.61
CA ASP A 214 13.53 -7.67 -21.15
C ASP A 214 13.49 -8.38 -19.78
N GLY A 215 12.27 -8.67 -19.28
CA GLY A 215 12.02 -9.43 -18.06
C GLY A 215 11.88 -8.55 -16.81
N PRO A 216 11.76 -9.20 -15.63
CA PRO A 216 11.47 -8.50 -14.39
C PRO A 216 12.70 -7.84 -13.78
N THR A 217 12.45 -6.99 -12.78
CA THR A 217 13.48 -6.46 -11.88
C THR A 217 12.93 -6.46 -10.45
N PHE A 218 13.78 -6.84 -9.49
CA PHE A 218 13.49 -6.75 -8.07
C PHE A 218 14.13 -5.48 -7.48
N VAL A 219 13.32 -4.61 -6.90
CA VAL A 219 13.77 -3.30 -6.39
C VAL A 219 13.61 -3.27 -4.88
N GLU A 220 14.72 -3.20 -4.16
CA GLU A 220 14.74 -2.88 -2.72
C GLU A 220 14.78 -1.36 -2.54
N LEU A 221 13.74 -0.81 -1.92
CA LEU A 221 13.70 0.58 -1.48
C LEU A 221 14.02 0.61 0.02
N LEU A 222 15.23 1.05 0.37
CA LEU A 222 15.70 1.09 1.74
C LEU A 222 15.14 2.31 2.47
N THR A 223 14.26 2.08 3.44
CA THR A 223 13.56 3.12 4.19
C THR A 223 13.48 2.72 5.67
N TYR A 224 12.69 3.43 6.47
CA TYR A 224 12.49 3.15 7.88
C TYR A 224 11.05 3.41 8.29
N ARG A 225 10.45 2.45 8.99
CA ARG A 225 9.11 2.62 9.56
C ARG A 225 9.21 3.53 10.78
N VAL A 226 8.89 4.81 10.64
CA VAL A 226 8.99 5.78 11.76
C VAL A 226 7.87 5.57 12.79
N SER A 227 6.66 5.28 12.32
CA SER A 227 5.50 4.95 13.15
C SER A 227 5.57 3.55 13.74
N ALA A 228 4.58 3.20 14.57
CA ALA A 228 4.32 1.82 14.99
C ALA A 228 4.01 0.91 13.78
N HIS A 229 3.99 -0.41 14.00
CA HIS A 229 3.56 -1.32 12.95
C HIS A 229 2.14 -1.00 12.49
N THR A 230 1.22 -0.88 13.45
CA THR A 230 -0.20 -0.54 13.26
C THR A 230 -0.70 0.14 14.52
N SER A 231 -1.96 0.55 14.53
CA SER A 231 -2.65 1.03 15.74
C SER A 231 -2.69 0.04 16.90
N SER A 232 -2.36 -1.24 16.66
CA SER A 232 -2.37 -2.31 17.67
C SER A 232 -0.98 -2.64 18.22
N ASP A 233 0.03 -1.85 17.87
CA ASP A 233 1.43 -2.12 18.17
C ASP A 233 2.06 -1.01 19.03
N ASP A 234 3.07 -1.38 19.82
CA ASP A 234 3.87 -0.48 20.63
C ASP A 234 5.37 -0.70 20.35
N PRO A 235 6.00 0.18 19.53
CA PRO A 235 7.40 0.03 19.15
C PRO A 235 8.38 0.28 20.30
N SER A 236 7.97 0.96 21.37
CA SER A 236 8.85 1.24 22.52
C SER A 236 9.34 -0.04 23.21
N ARG A 237 8.67 -1.17 22.95
CA ARG A 237 8.99 -2.48 23.50
C ARG A 237 10.14 -3.21 22.80
N TYR A 238 10.51 -2.81 21.58
CA TYR A 238 11.48 -3.56 20.77
C TYR A 238 12.37 -2.70 19.88
N ARG A 239 12.16 -1.38 19.83
CA ARG A 239 12.89 -0.46 18.95
C ARG A 239 13.55 0.66 19.75
N ASP A 240 14.76 1.00 19.36
CA ASP A 240 15.46 2.17 19.90
C ASP A 240 14.86 3.46 19.33
N GLU A 241 14.29 4.29 20.19
CA GLU A 241 13.67 5.55 19.79
C GLU A 241 14.72 6.56 19.29
N SER A 242 15.97 6.51 19.76
CA SER A 242 17.03 7.41 19.30
C SER A 242 17.33 7.24 17.80
N VAL A 243 17.28 6.01 17.30
CA VAL A 243 17.38 5.70 15.88
C VAL A 243 16.15 6.26 15.14
N THR A 244 14.97 6.06 15.70
CA THR A 244 13.70 6.53 15.13
C THR A 244 13.66 8.05 14.98
N GLU A 245 14.16 8.81 15.94
CA GLU A 245 14.21 10.28 15.87
C GLU A 245 15.14 10.79 14.75
N ILE A 246 16.25 10.09 14.48
CA ILE A 246 17.11 10.41 13.33
C ILE A 246 16.32 10.26 12.02
N TRP A 247 15.55 9.18 11.90
CA TRP A 247 14.72 8.93 10.70
C TRP A 247 13.54 9.91 10.58
N ARG A 248 12.92 10.27 11.71
CA ARG A 248 11.82 11.24 11.77
C ARG A 248 12.28 12.67 11.43
N GLY A 249 13.50 13.04 11.80
CA GLY A 249 14.01 14.40 11.64
C GLY A 249 14.92 14.57 10.42
N GLN A 250 16.09 13.93 10.47
CA GLN A 250 17.19 14.16 9.52
C GLN A 250 17.01 13.40 8.21
N ARG A 251 16.30 12.26 8.24
CA ARG A 251 16.05 11.42 7.06
C ARG A 251 14.58 11.44 6.61
N ASP A 252 13.79 12.43 7.04
CA ASP A 252 12.41 12.57 6.59
C ASP A 252 12.39 12.82 5.06
N PRO A 253 11.70 11.98 4.28
CA PRO A 253 11.68 12.10 2.83
C PRO A 253 11.00 13.38 2.32
N ILE A 254 10.00 13.90 3.04
CA ILE A 254 9.31 15.16 2.70
C ILE A 254 10.27 16.32 2.90
N ARG A 255 10.96 16.39 4.04
CA ARG A 255 11.92 17.46 4.34
C ARG A 255 13.08 17.46 3.33
N ARG A 256 13.54 16.28 2.94
CA ARG A 256 14.59 16.12 1.92
C ARG A 256 14.16 16.72 0.58
N LEU A 257 12.98 16.35 0.09
CA LEU A 257 12.45 16.88 -1.17
C LEU A 257 12.20 18.39 -1.07
N GLU A 258 11.59 18.86 0.02
CA GLU A 258 11.34 20.28 0.26
C GLU A 258 12.64 21.10 0.17
N THR A 259 13.70 20.66 0.85
CA THR A 259 15.02 21.31 0.79
C THR A 259 15.55 21.39 -0.64
N TYR A 260 15.36 20.33 -1.44
CA TYR A 260 15.76 20.31 -2.85
C TYR A 260 14.94 21.30 -3.68
N LEU A 261 13.61 21.31 -3.54
CA LEU A 261 12.71 22.18 -4.30
C LEU A 261 12.94 23.67 -3.99
N VAL A 262 13.14 24.03 -2.71
CA VAL A 262 13.48 25.40 -2.30
C VAL A 262 14.80 25.85 -2.91
N LYS A 263 15.84 25.00 -2.87
CA LYS A 263 17.15 25.32 -3.49
C LYS A 263 17.05 25.50 -5.00
N ARG A 264 16.11 24.84 -5.67
CA ARG A 264 15.83 25.00 -7.10
C ARG A 264 14.95 26.21 -7.43
N GLY A 265 14.34 26.86 -6.44
CA GLY A 265 13.34 27.90 -6.63
C GLY A 265 12.00 27.36 -7.17
N TRP A 266 11.72 26.07 -6.98
CA TRP A 266 10.48 25.41 -7.43
C TRP A 266 9.41 25.33 -6.33
N LEU A 267 9.76 25.72 -5.11
CA LEU A 267 8.86 25.80 -3.98
C LEU A 267 9.07 27.15 -3.29
N ALA A 268 8.06 27.99 -3.32
CA ALA A 268 8.09 29.31 -2.71
C ALA A 268 7.91 29.23 -1.19
N ALA A 269 8.31 30.30 -0.48
CA ALA A 269 8.07 30.42 0.95
C ALA A 269 6.56 30.38 1.25
N GLY A 270 6.15 29.52 2.19
CA GLY A 270 4.75 29.34 2.58
C GLY A 270 3.92 28.44 1.65
N GLU A 271 4.43 28.05 0.49
CA GLU A 271 3.69 27.21 -0.47
C GLU A 271 3.45 25.81 0.08
N ARG A 272 4.43 25.23 0.78
CA ARG A 272 4.31 23.91 1.41
C ARG A 272 3.24 23.92 2.50
N GLU A 273 3.16 24.98 3.30
CA GLU A 273 2.13 25.17 4.32
C GLU A 273 0.75 25.28 3.68
N ALA A 274 0.60 26.10 2.63
CA ALA A 274 -0.66 26.25 1.91
C ALA A 274 -1.15 24.92 1.30
N ILE A 275 -0.24 24.13 0.71
CA ILE A 275 -0.56 22.78 0.20
C ILE A 275 -1.02 21.87 1.35
N ALA A 276 -0.35 21.91 2.50
CA ALA A 276 -0.73 21.10 3.65
C ALA A 276 -2.11 21.50 4.20
N GLU A 277 -2.40 22.80 4.31
CA GLU A 277 -3.70 23.32 4.75
C GLU A 277 -4.83 22.90 3.80
N GLN A 278 -4.60 22.96 2.49
CA GLN A 278 -5.58 22.51 1.50
C GLN A 278 -5.84 21.01 1.61
N ILE A 279 -4.79 20.21 1.73
CA ILE A 279 -4.91 18.75 1.93
C ILE A 279 -5.65 18.44 3.24
N GLU A 280 -5.35 19.17 4.31
CA GLU A 280 -6.05 19.00 5.59
C GLU A 280 -7.53 19.32 5.48
N ALA A 281 -7.89 20.36 4.74
CA ALA A 281 -9.28 20.68 4.45
C ALA A 281 -9.96 19.57 3.64
N ASP A 282 -9.34 19.12 2.54
CA ASP A 282 -9.86 18.04 1.71
C ASP A 282 -10.12 16.76 2.51
N VAL A 283 -9.14 16.35 3.34
CA VAL A 283 -9.23 15.13 4.16
C VAL A 283 -10.31 15.28 5.22
N ARG A 284 -10.39 16.43 5.90
CA ARG A 284 -11.44 16.70 6.89
C ARG A 284 -12.83 16.65 6.26
N ASP A 285 -13.00 17.25 5.10
CA ASP A 285 -14.29 17.31 4.43
C ASP A 285 -14.68 15.92 3.91
N ALA A 286 -13.73 15.12 3.43
CA ALA A 286 -13.95 13.72 3.08
C ALA A 286 -14.34 12.88 4.31
N ILE A 287 -13.68 13.06 5.47
CA ILE A 287 -14.09 12.41 6.73
C ILE A 287 -15.54 12.76 7.06
N ALA A 288 -15.91 14.04 7.00
CA ALA A 288 -17.27 14.48 7.33
C ALA A 288 -18.33 13.87 6.39
N ARG A 289 -18.02 13.77 5.09
CA ARG A 289 -18.90 13.08 4.12
C ARG A 289 -19.04 11.60 4.44
N GLN A 290 -17.92 10.90 4.62
CA GLN A 290 -17.92 9.44 4.78
C GLN A 290 -18.48 8.98 6.14
N GLU A 291 -18.31 9.77 7.19
CA GLU A 291 -18.88 9.48 8.51
C GLU A 291 -20.42 9.59 8.53
N ALA A 292 -21.00 10.39 7.64
CA ALA A 292 -22.45 10.53 7.51
C ALA A 292 -23.11 9.36 6.75
N ILE A 293 -22.31 8.49 6.10
CA ILE A 293 -22.82 7.36 5.33
C ILE A 293 -23.07 6.16 6.25
N ALA A 294 -24.25 5.58 6.13
CA ALA A 294 -24.63 4.39 6.90
C ALA A 294 -23.75 3.17 6.56
N PRO A 295 -23.69 2.16 7.45
CA PRO A 295 -23.10 0.87 7.12
C PRO A 295 -23.76 0.22 5.89
N PRO A 296 -23.08 -0.72 5.21
CA PRO A 296 -23.66 -1.51 4.13
C PRO A 296 -24.95 -2.22 4.57
N ALA A 297 -25.87 -2.41 3.63
CA ALA A 297 -27.10 -3.15 3.87
C ALA A 297 -26.78 -4.63 4.19
N LEU A 298 -27.60 -5.27 5.04
CA LEU A 298 -27.36 -6.63 5.51
C LEU A 298 -27.30 -7.64 4.35
N GLU A 299 -28.08 -7.40 3.31
CA GLU A 299 -28.20 -8.24 2.11
C GLU A 299 -26.86 -8.36 1.37
N THR A 300 -26.00 -7.34 1.47
CA THR A 300 -24.67 -7.36 0.84
C THR A 300 -23.74 -8.43 1.42
N LEU A 301 -24.05 -9.00 2.58
CA LEU A 301 -23.26 -10.05 3.24
C LEU A 301 -23.13 -11.32 2.38
N ILE A 302 -24.14 -11.63 1.59
CA ILE A 302 -24.17 -12.86 0.77
C ILE A 302 -23.79 -12.65 -0.70
N GLU A 303 -23.67 -11.40 -1.12
CA GLU A 303 -23.24 -11.04 -2.46
C GLU A 303 -21.74 -11.32 -2.65
N ASP A 304 -21.31 -11.58 -3.88
CA ASP A 304 -19.90 -11.80 -4.30
C ASP A 304 -19.14 -12.93 -3.58
N VAL A 305 -19.81 -13.76 -2.76
CA VAL A 305 -19.27 -15.07 -2.34
C VAL A 305 -19.12 -15.97 -3.57
N PHE A 306 -20.11 -15.89 -4.47
CA PHE A 306 -20.11 -16.41 -5.83
C PHE A 306 -20.66 -15.32 -6.75
N GLU A 307 -20.64 -15.53 -8.06
CA GLU A 307 -21.26 -14.62 -9.04
C GLU A 307 -22.74 -14.37 -8.73
N GLU A 308 -23.46 -15.42 -8.33
CA GLU A 308 -24.86 -15.35 -7.88
C GLU A 308 -24.99 -16.00 -6.49
N PRO A 309 -25.74 -15.38 -5.54
CA PRO A 309 -25.97 -16.00 -4.24
C PRO A 309 -26.68 -17.34 -4.37
N THR A 310 -26.08 -18.38 -3.79
CA THR A 310 -26.63 -19.74 -3.76
C THR A 310 -27.94 -19.80 -2.96
N TRP A 311 -28.74 -20.85 -3.19
CA TRP A 311 -29.97 -21.05 -2.43
C TRP A 311 -29.72 -21.12 -0.91
N LEU A 312 -28.60 -21.73 -0.49
CA LEU A 312 -28.21 -21.83 0.92
C LEU A 312 -27.88 -20.46 1.53
N LEU A 313 -27.17 -19.59 0.80
CA LEU A 313 -26.87 -18.24 1.27
C LEU A 313 -28.16 -17.40 1.44
N ARG A 314 -29.14 -17.58 0.55
CA ARG A 314 -30.44 -16.90 0.66
C ARG A 314 -31.23 -17.39 1.89
N GLU A 315 -31.21 -18.69 2.18
CA GLU A 315 -31.81 -19.26 3.39
C GLU A 315 -31.13 -18.73 4.66
N GLN A 316 -29.80 -18.64 4.67
CA GLN A 316 -29.04 -18.07 5.79
C GLN A 316 -29.35 -16.58 6.01
N LEU A 317 -29.44 -15.79 4.94
CA LEU A 317 -29.81 -14.38 5.05
C LEU A 317 -31.21 -14.20 5.66
N ALA A 318 -32.18 -15.02 5.22
CA ALA A 318 -33.53 -15.01 5.80
C ALA A 318 -33.49 -15.34 7.31
N ALA A 319 -32.75 -16.38 7.70
CA ALA A 319 -32.60 -16.75 9.10
C ALA A 319 -31.95 -15.64 9.96
N ILE A 320 -30.97 -14.90 9.42
CA ILE A 320 -30.34 -13.77 10.11
C ILE A 320 -31.30 -12.58 10.20
N ALA A 321 -32.07 -12.29 9.14
CA ALA A 321 -33.02 -11.18 9.11
C ALA A 321 -34.11 -11.34 10.19
N ASP A 322 -34.55 -12.57 10.45
CA ASP A 322 -35.55 -12.93 11.47
C ASP A 322 -34.95 -13.10 12.88
N GLY A 323 -33.61 -13.12 13.00
CA GLY A 323 -32.90 -13.34 14.26
C GLY A 323 -32.82 -12.11 15.17
N PRO A 324 -32.56 -12.30 16.49
CA PRO A 324 -32.39 -11.20 17.42
C PRO A 324 -31.14 -10.37 17.08
N ARG A 325 -31.31 -9.06 16.87
CA ARG A 325 -30.18 -8.15 16.64
C ARG A 325 -29.60 -7.66 17.97
N VAL A 326 -28.34 -8.01 18.24
CA VAL A 326 -27.59 -7.44 19.36
C VAL A 326 -27.17 -6.02 18.99
N LYS A 327 -27.45 -5.04 19.85
CA LYS A 327 -26.93 -3.68 19.65
C LYS A 327 -25.40 -3.71 19.68
N SER A 328 -24.76 -3.17 18.65
CA SER A 328 -23.31 -3.01 18.61
C SER A 328 -22.85 -2.22 19.84
N PRO A 329 -21.84 -2.68 20.61
CA PRO A 329 -21.30 -1.95 21.75
C PRO A 329 -20.62 -0.63 21.33
N HIS A 330 -20.38 -0.42 20.03
CA HIS A 330 -19.72 0.75 19.47
C HIS A 330 -20.66 1.87 19.03
N HIS A 331 -21.97 1.64 19.00
CA HIS A 331 -22.98 2.68 18.75
C HIS A 331 -23.73 2.98 20.07
N ARG A 332 -23.27 4.00 20.79
CA ARG A 332 -24.05 4.64 21.87
C ARG A 332 -24.73 5.89 21.34
#